data_AF-A0A1S3LEN9-F1
#
_entry.id   AF-A0A1S3LEN9-F1
#
_cell.length_a   1.000
_cell.length_b   1.000
_cell.length_c   1.000
_cell.angle_alpha   90.00
_cell.angle_beta   90.00
_cell.angle_gamma   90.00
#
_symmetry.space_group_name_H-M   'P 1'
#
loop_
_entity.id
_entity.type
_entity.pdbx_description
1 polymer ?
#
loop_
_entity_poly.entity_id
_entity_poly.type
_entity_poly.pdbx_seq_one_letter_code
_entity_poly.pdbx_strand_id
1 'polypeptide(L)'
;MEGDVMDKLEDMASVYEFDPITGNIPATKVEITVSCRNLLDKDTFSKSDPLCVLYTQGVETKQWREFGRTEVIDNTLNPDFVRKYILDYFFEEKQNLRFDLYDVDSKSPDLSKHPSDVSDFLGQVFCTLGEIVGSPASRLEKPLGVNEGLKSLNEGLRSLNEGLRSLNEGLRSLNEGLRSLNEGLKRMNDGLRSLNEGLKSLSEGLRSLNEGLRSLNEGLKRMNEGLRSLNEGLESE
;
A
#
# COMPACT_ATOMS: atom_id res chain seq x y z
N MET A 1 78.31 -12.67 14.09
CA MET A 1 77.71 -11.73 15.06
C MET A 1 76.62 -11.00 14.29
N GLU A 2 75.49 -11.62 13.95
CA GLU A 2 74.56 -12.36 14.83
C GLU A 2 74.25 -11.54 16.08
N GLY A 3 73.02 -10.99 16.13
CA GLY A 3 72.50 -10.23 17.25
C GLY A 3 71.36 -9.32 16.83
N ASP A 4 70.14 -9.76 17.15
CA ASP A 4 68.99 -8.92 17.50
C ASP A 4 68.04 -8.44 16.37
N VAL A 5 67.49 -9.43 15.68
CA VAL A 5 66.20 -9.37 14.95
C VAL A 5 65.07 -9.91 15.86
N MET A 6 65.07 -9.57 17.15
CA MET A 6 64.13 -10.14 18.12
C MET A 6 63.71 -9.14 19.19
N ASP A 7 63.20 -7.97 18.77
CA ASP A 7 62.68 -6.97 19.73
C ASP A 7 61.47 -6.17 19.23
N LYS A 8 60.75 -6.70 18.21
CA LYS A 8 59.48 -6.09 17.74
C LYS A 8 58.36 -7.11 17.54
N LEU A 9 58.40 -8.20 18.30
CA LEU A 9 57.44 -9.31 18.21
C LEU A 9 56.82 -9.69 19.56
N GLU A 10 56.83 -8.79 20.55
CA GLU A 10 56.27 -9.06 21.89
C GLU A 10 55.03 -8.26 22.29
N ASP A 11 54.45 -7.43 21.43
CA ASP A 11 53.12 -6.81 21.71
C ASP A 11 51.94 -7.69 21.22
N MET A 12 52.11 -9.01 21.29
CA MET A 12 51.11 -10.03 20.94
C MET A 12 50.87 -10.97 22.13
N ALA A 13 50.34 -10.42 23.21
CA ALA A 13 49.43 -11.09 24.16
C ALA A 13 49.32 -10.27 25.46
N SER A 14 48.69 -9.10 25.43
CA SER A 14 48.08 -8.60 26.67
C SER A 14 46.77 -9.35 26.85
N VAL A 15 46.83 -10.49 27.57
CA VAL A 15 45.63 -11.04 28.20
C VAL A 15 45.13 -9.95 29.13
N TYR A 16 44.05 -9.28 28.74
CA TYR A 16 43.44 -8.23 29.54
C TYR A 16 43.13 -8.79 30.94
N GLU A 17 43.74 -8.18 31.94
CA GLU A 17 43.52 -8.48 33.34
C GLU A 17 42.05 -8.19 33.67
N PHE A 18 41.35 -9.17 34.23
CA PHE A 18 39.91 -9.11 34.46
C PHE A 18 39.60 -8.13 35.59
N ASP A 19 39.07 -6.95 35.25
CA ASP A 19 38.61 -5.96 36.22
C ASP A 19 37.07 -6.06 36.41
N PRO A 20 36.58 -6.60 37.53
CA PRO A 20 35.15 -6.86 37.74
C PRO A 20 34.30 -5.59 37.96
N ILE A 21 34.91 -4.39 37.94
CA ILE A 21 34.21 -3.12 38.19
C ILE A 21 33.82 -2.41 36.87
N THR A 22 34.48 -2.70 35.74
CA THR A 22 34.22 -2.01 34.45
C THR A 22 33.47 -2.84 33.40
N GLY A 23 33.26 -4.14 33.62
CA GLY A 23 32.36 -4.94 32.80
C GLY A 23 32.72 -4.97 31.30
N ASN A 24 34.01 -5.00 30.96
CA ASN A 24 34.44 -5.16 29.57
C ASN A 24 34.04 -6.56 29.09
N ILE A 25 32.96 -6.62 28.31
CA ILE A 25 32.55 -7.83 27.60
C ILE A 25 33.71 -8.15 26.62
N PRO A 26 34.32 -9.35 26.69
CA PRO A 26 35.45 -9.69 25.84
C PRO A 26 35.01 -9.65 24.36
N ALA A 27 35.73 -8.86 23.57
CA ALA A 27 35.46 -8.68 22.15
C ALA A 27 36.71 -8.94 21.31
N THR A 28 36.53 -9.57 20.16
CA THR A 28 37.61 -9.81 19.18
C THR A 28 37.45 -8.86 18.01
N LYS A 29 38.52 -8.18 17.57
CA LYS A 29 38.45 -7.35 16.36
C LYS A 29 38.42 -8.23 15.11
N VAL A 30 37.44 -7.99 14.24
CA VAL A 30 37.26 -8.68 12.96
C VAL A 30 37.41 -7.68 11.83
N GLU A 31 38.30 -7.98 10.89
CA GLU A 31 38.42 -7.25 9.63
C GLU A 31 37.62 -7.95 8.53
N ILE A 32 36.72 -7.22 7.89
CA ILE A 32 35.90 -7.72 6.78
C ILE A 32 36.28 -6.99 5.50
N THR A 33 36.68 -7.76 4.50
CA THR A 33 36.83 -7.32 3.10
C THR A 33 35.62 -7.78 2.29
N VAL A 34 35.19 -6.96 1.34
CA VAL A 34 34.05 -7.26 0.47
C VAL A 34 34.52 -7.38 -0.97
N SER A 35 33.96 -8.33 -1.68
CA SER A 35 34.15 -8.49 -3.11
C SER A 35 32.83 -8.92 -3.74
N CYS A 36 32.54 -8.47 -4.96
CA CYS A 36 31.34 -8.89 -5.67
C CYS A 36 31.73 -9.52 -7.01
N ARG A 37 30.86 -10.39 -7.52
CA ARG A 37 31.07 -11.08 -8.79
C ARG A 37 29.79 -11.05 -9.59
N ASN A 38 29.91 -10.85 -10.90
CA ASN A 38 28.81 -10.84 -11.85
C ASN A 38 27.66 -9.91 -11.44
N LEU A 39 27.99 -8.67 -11.05
CA LEU A 39 26.98 -7.65 -10.78
C LEU A 39 26.10 -7.41 -12.00
N LEU A 40 24.85 -7.00 -11.75
CA LEU A 40 23.92 -6.65 -12.80
C LEU A 40 24.39 -5.36 -13.48
N ASP A 41 24.58 -5.43 -14.79
CA ASP A 41 24.90 -4.25 -15.60
C ASP A 41 23.61 -3.45 -15.82
N LYS A 42 23.50 -2.28 -15.19
CA LYS A 42 22.34 -1.38 -15.34
C LYS A 42 22.55 -0.30 -16.39
N ASP A 43 23.77 -0.15 -16.89
CA ASP A 43 24.12 0.90 -17.83
C ASP A 43 23.93 0.45 -19.29
N THR A 44 23.51 1.39 -20.15
CA THR A 44 23.28 1.10 -21.59
C THR A 44 24.57 1.18 -22.41
N PHE A 45 25.62 1.85 -21.92
CA PHE A 45 26.87 2.12 -22.65
C PHE A 45 28.17 2.02 -21.79
N SER A 46 28.07 1.63 -20.52
CA SER A 46 29.17 1.43 -19.55
C SER A 46 28.85 0.25 -18.65
N LYS A 47 29.79 -0.21 -17.81
CA LYS A 47 29.48 -1.11 -16.67
C LYS A 47 29.26 -0.26 -15.42
N SER A 48 28.68 -0.88 -14.40
CA SER A 48 28.48 -0.27 -13.08
C SER A 48 29.75 0.26 -12.41
N ASP A 49 29.58 1.28 -11.58
CA ASP A 49 30.53 1.90 -10.66
C ASP A 49 30.17 1.50 -9.21
N PRO A 50 30.42 0.24 -8.79
CA PRO A 50 29.90 -0.30 -7.54
C PRO A 50 30.46 0.34 -6.27
N LEU A 51 29.58 0.54 -5.29
CA LEU A 51 29.84 0.95 -3.92
C LEU A 51 29.13 -0.01 -2.95
N CYS A 52 29.81 -0.47 -1.90
CA CYS A 52 29.19 -1.24 -0.83
C CYS A 52 29.01 -0.40 0.43
N VAL A 53 27.82 -0.49 1.04
CA VAL A 53 27.50 0.13 2.33
C VAL A 53 27.16 -0.96 3.34
N LEU A 54 27.87 -0.96 4.48
CA LEU A 54 27.58 -1.83 5.61
C LEU A 54 26.66 -1.13 6.60
N TYR A 55 25.60 -1.80 7.01
CA TYR A 55 24.72 -1.41 8.10
C TYR A 55 24.81 -2.41 9.26
N THR A 56 24.76 -1.91 10.48
CA THR A 56 24.63 -2.71 11.70
C THR A 56 23.28 -2.46 12.34
N GLN A 57 22.71 -3.47 12.99
CA GLN A 57 21.43 -3.32 13.68
C GLN A 57 21.64 -3.10 15.18
N GLY A 58 21.04 -2.05 15.73
CA GLY A 58 21.07 -1.79 17.17
C GLY A 58 20.41 -2.92 17.98
N VAL A 59 21.04 -3.35 19.08
CA VAL A 59 20.59 -4.47 19.91
C VAL A 59 19.18 -4.24 20.46
N GLU A 60 18.93 -3.04 21.01
CA GLU A 60 17.67 -2.66 21.65
C GLU A 60 16.62 -2.17 20.65
N THR A 61 16.98 -1.23 19.77
CA THR A 61 16.01 -0.53 18.90
C THR A 61 15.66 -1.30 17.64
N LYS A 62 16.42 -2.34 17.29
CA LYS A 62 16.35 -3.05 15.99
C LYS A 62 16.45 -2.15 14.77
N GLN A 63 16.92 -0.90 14.92
CA GLN A 63 17.10 0.01 13.81
C GLN A 63 18.44 -0.25 13.11
N TRP A 64 18.43 -0.18 11.78
CA TRP A 64 19.62 -0.24 10.95
C TRP A 64 20.33 1.11 10.98
N ARG A 65 21.62 1.11 11.27
CA ARG A 65 22.49 2.29 11.20
C ARG A 65 23.63 2.02 10.25
N GLU A 66 23.94 3.00 9.41
CA GLU A 66 25.10 2.93 8.54
C GLU A 66 26.35 2.81 9.40
N PHE A 67 27.13 1.77 9.15
CA PHE A 67 28.42 1.55 9.81
C PHE A 67 29.54 2.22 9.00
N GLY A 68 29.50 2.07 7.68
CA GLY A 68 30.45 2.72 6.78
C GLY A 68 30.25 2.29 5.33
N ARG A 69 31.09 2.85 4.45
CA ARG A 69 31.08 2.60 3.01
C ARG A 69 32.46 2.25 2.50
N THR A 70 32.54 1.44 1.45
CA THR A 70 33.76 1.23 0.67
C THR A 70 34.09 2.45 -0.19
N GLU A 71 35.18 2.36 -0.95
CA GLU A 71 35.38 3.16 -2.16
C GLU A 71 34.39 2.76 -3.27
N VAL A 72 34.24 3.64 -4.26
CA VAL A 72 33.60 3.35 -5.55
C VAL A 72 34.67 2.77 -6.46
N ILE A 73 34.36 1.71 -7.21
CA ILE A 73 35.27 1.14 -8.20
C ILE A 73 34.67 1.34 -9.59
N ASP A 74 35.36 2.09 -10.45
CA ASP A 74 34.80 2.46 -11.75
C ASP A 74 34.73 1.27 -12.73
N ASN A 75 33.62 1.18 -13.46
CA ASN A 75 33.41 0.37 -14.66
C ASN A 75 33.74 -1.13 -14.46
N THR A 76 33.18 -1.76 -13.42
CA THR A 76 33.38 -3.18 -13.13
C THR A 76 32.14 -3.89 -12.61
N LEU A 77 31.93 -5.13 -13.09
CA LEU A 77 30.90 -6.03 -12.54
C LEU A 77 31.48 -7.01 -11.51
N ASN A 78 32.79 -6.93 -11.25
CA ASN A 78 33.51 -7.84 -10.34
C ASN A 78 34.44 -7.06 -9.40
N PRO A 79 33.91 -6.13 -8.58
CA PRO A 79 34.74 -5.32 -7.69
C PRO A 79 35.40 -6.17 -6.60
N ASP A 80 36.66 -5.85 -6.31
CA ASP A 80 37.38 -6.26 -5.10
C ASP A 80 37.69 -5.00 -4.29
N PHE A 81 36.92 -4.76 -3.23
CA PHE A 81 37.07 -3.55 -2.43
C PHE A 81 38.27 -3.67 -1.49
N VAL A 82 39.10 -2.64 -1.47
CA VAL A 82 40.29 -2.53 -0.63
C VAL A 82 39.93 -2.06 0.77
N ARG A 83 38.93 -1.17 0.90
CA ARG A 83 38.52 -0.66 2.21
C ARG A 83 37.89 -1.76 3.06
N LYS A 84 38.41 -1.91 4.28
CA LYS A 84 37.96 -2.90 5.26
C LYS A 84 36.94 -2.31 6.23
N TYR A 85 36.00 -3.14 6.66
CA TYR A 85 35.19 -2.87 7.84
C TYR A 85 35.82 -3.54 9.05
N ILE A 86 36.08 -2.79 10.11
CA ILE A 86 36.68 -3.31 11.35
C ILE A 86 35.62 -3.26 12.44
N LEU A 87 35.14 -4.42 12.90
CA LEU A 87 34.10 -4.51 13.93
C LEU A 87 34.61 -5.26 15.16
N ASP A 88 34.07 -4.92 16.32
CA ASP A 88 34.24 -5.73 17.54
C ASP A 88 33.22 -6.88 17.50
N TYR A 89 33.70 -8.12 17.58
CA TYR A 89 32.90 -9.35 17.61
C TYR A 89 32.68 -9.81 19.05
N PHE A 90 31.41 -9.92 19.42
CA PHE A 90 30.95 -10.40 20.72
C PHE A 90 30.28 -11.75 20.53
N PHE A 91 30.92 -12.83 20.99
CA PHE A 91 30.46 -14.20 20.69
C PHE A 91 29.09 -14.54 21.30
N GLU A 92 28.71 -13.86 22.39
CA GLU A 92 27.41 -14.05 23.06
C GLU A 92 26.29 -13.22 22.42
N GLU A 93 26.62 -12.34 21.46
CA GLU A 93 25.66 -11.44 20.84
C GLU A 93 25.38 -11.79 19.38
N LYS A 94 24.09 -11.75 19.01
CA LYS A 94 23.69 -11.82 17.61
C LYS A 94 23.85 -10.46 16.95
N GLN A 95 25.00 -10.24 16.33
CA GLN A 95 25.32 -9.00 15.61
C GLN A 95 24.87 -9.09 14.14
N ASN A 96 23.71 -8.50 13.82
CA ASN A 96 23.15 -8.51 12.47
C ASN A 96 23.80 -7.45 11.57
N LEU A 97 24.15 -7.85 10.36
CA LEU A 97 24.77 -7.05 9.32
C LEU A 97 23.88 -7.04 8.07
N ARG A 98 23.85 -5.89 7.39
CA ARG A 98 23.26 -5.74 6.07
C ARG A 98 24.26 -5.05 5.15
N PHE A 99 24.52 -5.64 4.01
CA PHE A 99 25.37 -5.10 2.97
C PHE A 99 24.46 -4.66 1.82
N ASP A 100 24.46 -3.37 1.52
CA ASP A 100 23.74 -2.82 0.37
C ASP A 100 24.78 -2.45 -0.71
N LEU A 101 24.52 -2.85 -1.95
CA LEU A 101 25.31 -2.47 -3.11
C LEU A 101 24.56 -1.47 -3.96
N TYR A 102 25.29 -0.47 -4.42
CA TYR A 102 24.79 0.59 -5.28
C TYR A 102 25.70 0.75 -6.48
N ASP A 103 25.12 1.17 -7.59
CA ASP A 103 25.78 1.65 -8.80
C ASP A 103 25.81 3.17 -8.76
N VAL A 104 26.99 3.77 -8.69
CA VAL A 104 27.11 5.22 -8.55
C VAL A 104 27.14 5.86 -9.94
N ASP A 105 26.04 6.46 -10.37
CA ASP A 105 25.98 7.12 -11.68
C ASP A 105 27.01 8.26 -11.78
N SER A 106 27.96 8.14 -12.71
CA SER A 106 28.91 9.19 -13.10
C SER A 106 28.25 10.50 -13.63
N LYS A 107 26.91 10.58 -13.72
CA LYS A 107 26.17 11.65 -14.43
C LYS A 107 25.51 12.73 -13.55
N SER A 108 25.54 12.63 -12.21
CA SER A 108 24.93 13.65 -11.34
C SER A 108 25.94 14.20 -10.31
N PRO A 109 26.49 15.42 -10.50
CA PRO A 109 27.48 16.01 -9.62
C PRO A 109 26.89 16.64 -8.33
N ASP A 110 25.64 16.38 -8.00
CA ASP A 110 24.95 17.02 -6.88
C ASP A 110 25.07 16.17 -5.59
N LEU A 111 26.16 16.39 -4.85
CA LEU A 111 26.49 15.74 -3.57
C LEU A 111 25.53 16.08 -2.42
N SER A 112 24.48 16.88 -2.64
CA SER A 112 23.54 17.30 -1.60
C SER A 112 22.39 16.33 -1.34
N LYS A 113 22.25 15.27 -2.15
CA LYS A 113 21.12 14.33 -2.09
C LYS A 113 21.46 13.05 -1.34
N HIS A 114 20.44 12.40 -0.78
CA HIS A 114 20.60 11.14 -0.08
C HIS A 114 21.16 10.07 -1.05
N PRO A 115 21.97 9.08 -0.60
CA PRO A 115 22.54 8.04 -1.48
C PRO A 115 21.50 7.24 -2.28
N SER A 116 20.25 7.22 -1.82
CA SER A 116 19.10 6.65 -2.53
C SER A 116 18.68 7.41 -3.79
N ASP A 117 19.13 8.66 -3.95
CA ASP A 117 18.66 9.58 -4.98
C ASP A 117 19.68 9.80 -6.10
N VAL A 118 20.90 9.26 -5.95
CA VAL A 118 22.04 9.45 -6.88
C VAL A 118 22.71 8.12 -7.27
N SER A 119 22.25 6.99 -6.71
CA SER A 119 22.88 5.70 -6.96
C SER A 119 21.84 4.60 -7.10
N ASP A 120 22.03 3.76 -8.11
CA ASP A 120 21.12 2.72 -8.51
C ASP A 120 21.32 1.46 -7.66
N PHE A 121 20.32 1.05 -6.89
CA PHE A 121 20.46 -0.09 -5.99
C PHE A 121 20.67 -1.41 -6.75
N LEU A 122 21.82 -2.06 -6.56
CA LEU A 122 22.22 -3.31 -7.22
C LEU A 122 21.75 -4.56 -6.46
N GLY A 123 21.60 -4.46 -5.14
CA GLY A 123 21.11 -5.56 -4.31
C GLY A 123 21.60 -5.49 -2.87
N GLN A 124 21.05 -6.35 -2.02
CA GLN A 124 21.42 -6.46 -0.62
C GLN A 124 21.66 -7.90 -0.17
N VAL A 125 22.47 -8.05 0.87
CA VAL A 125 22.68 -9.29 1.60
C VAL A 125 22.53 -9.05 3.10
N PHE A 126 21.89 -10.00 3.78
CA PHE A 126 21.86 -10.05 5.24
C PHE A 126 22.68 -11.22 5.76
N CYS A 127 23.41 -10.98 6.83
CA CYS A 127 24.08 -12.02 7.60
C CYS A 127 24.31 -11.57 9.04
N THR A 128 24.88 -12.43 9.87
CA THR A 128 25.43 -12.06 11.17
C THR A 128 26.95 -12.04 11.10
N LEU A 129 27.58 -11.27 11.99
CA LEU A 129 29.04 -11.31 12.13
C LEU A 129 29.54 -12.72 12.49
N GLY A 130 28.78 -13.44 13.32
CA GLY A 130 29.08 -14.84 13.64
C GLY A 130 29.03 -15.79 12.44
N GLU A 131 28.13 -15.57 11.46
CA GLU A 131 28.12 -16.35 10.21
C GLU A 131 29.40 -16.11 9.39
N ILE A 132 29.93 -14.88 9.38
CA ILE A 132 31.17 -14.56 8.64
C ILE A 132 32.37 -15.22 9.32
N VAL A 133 32.51 -15.02 10.64
CA VAL A 133 33.64 -15.54 11.43
C VAL A 133 33.63 -17.08 11.46
N GLY A 134 32.45 -17.69 11.51
CA GLY A 134 32.27 -19.15 11.53
C GLY A 134 32.30 -19.82 10.15
N SER A 135 32.37 -19.06 9.05
CA SER A 135 32.35 -19.64 7.71
C SER A 135 33.64 -20.41 7.39
N PRO A 136 33.59 -21.55 6.69
CA PRO A 136 34.77 -22.25 6.20
C PRO A 136 35.69 -21.30 5.42
N ALA A 137 37.01 -21.38 5.69
CA ALA A 137 38.03 -20.50 5.10
C ALA A 137 37.80 -18.99 5.33
N SER A 138 37.02 -18.62 6.36
CA SER A 138 36.70 -17.22 6.70
C SER A 138 36.08 -16.44 5.53
N ARG A 139 35.35 -17.14 4.65
CA ARG A 139 34.74 -16.58 3.44
C ARG A 139 33.27 -16.94 3.39
N LEU A 140 32.41 -15.93 3.34
CA LEU A 140 30.96 -16.08 3.19
C LEU A 140 30.53 -15.58 1.82
N GLU A 141 29.87 -16.44 1.03
CA GLU A 141 29.28 -16.08 -0.25
C GLU A 141 27.75 -16.16 -0.16
N LYS A 142 27.07 -15.09 -0.54
CA LYS A 142 25.60 -15.03 -0.58
C LYS A 142 25.15 -14.35 -1.89
N PRO A 143 24.06 -14.82 -2.52
CA PRO A 143 23.49 -14.15 -3.68
C PRO A 143 22.93 -12.78 -3.28
N LEU A 144 23.09 -11.78 -4.15
CA LEU A 144 22.51 -10.45 -3.97
C LEU A 144 20.99 -10.53 -4.16
N GLY A 145 20.23 -10.13 -3.14
CA GLY A 145 18.78 -10.01 -3.22
C GLY A 145 18.37 -8.65 -3.78
N VAL A 146 17.58 -8.62 -4.86
CA VAL A 146 17.03 -7.38 -5.47
C VAL A 146 15.56 -7.16 -5.06
N ASN A 147 15.16 -7.70 -3.91
CA ASN A 147 13.75 -8.02 -3.65
C ASN A 147 12.85 -6.83 -3.24
N GLU A 148 13.39 -5.70 -2.78
CA GLU A 148 12.56 -4.58 -2.29
C GLU A 148 11.73 -3.94 -3.42
N GLY A 149 12.36 -3.62 -4.55
CA GLY A 149 11.66 -3.01 -5.70
C GLY A 149 10.64 -3.95 -6.34
N LEU A 150 10.96 -5.25 -6.49
CA LEU A 150 10.05 -6.26 -7.02
C LEU A 150 8.86 -6.52 -6.09
N LYS A 151 9.07 -6.51 -4.77
CA LYS A 151 7.98 -6.61 -3.78
C LYS A 151 7.05 -5.41 -3.88
N SER A 152 7.61 -4.18 -3.89
CA SER A 152 6.82 -2.95 -4.01
C SER A 152 6.01 -2.91 -5.31
N LEU A 153 6.60 -3.33 -6.44
CA LEU A 153 5.88 -3.43 -7.71
C LEU A 153 4.72 -4.44 -7.62
N ASN A 154 4.96 -5.61 -7.03
CA ASN A 154 3.93 -6.64 -6.89
C ASN A 154 2.79 -6.21 -5.94
N GLU A 155 3.11 -5.49 -4.87
CA GLU A 155 2.13 -4.84 -3.98
C GLU A 155 1.31 -3.78 -4.72
N GLY A 156 1.97 -2.93 -5.51
CA GLY A 156 1.32 -1.94 -6.37
C GLY A 156 0.36 -2.59 -7.39
N LEU A 157 0.78 -3.68 -8.04
CA LEU A 157 -0.06 -4.43 -8.97
C LEU A 157 -1.27 -5.08 -8.28
N ARG A 158 -1.10 -5.59 -7.06
CA ARG A 158 -2.21 -6.12 -6.25
C ARG A 158 -3.21 -5.03 -5.89
N SER A 159 -2.73 -3.90 -5.39
CA SER A 159 -3.58 -2.75 -5.06
C SER A 159 -4.34 -2.22 -6.28
N LEU A 160 -3.69 -2.13 -7.44
CA LEU A 160 -4.35 -1.75 -8.69
C LEU A 160 -5.46 -2.74 -9.07
N ASN A 161 -5.21 -4.04 -8.95
CA ASN A 161 -6.20 -5.07 -9.25
C ASN A 161 -7.41 -5.03 -8.30
N GLU A 162 -7.17 -4.76 -7.01
CA GLU A 162 -8.24 -4.53 -6.02
C GLU A 162 -9.07 -3.27 -6.37
N GLY A 163 -8.40 -2.18 -6.73
CA GLY A 163 -9.06 -0.96 -7.21
C GLY A 163 -9.94 -1.19 -8.44
N LEU A 164 -9.44 -1.95 -9.43
CA LEU A 164 -10.22 -2.32 -10.62
C LEU A 164 -11.43 -3.19 -10.29
N ARG A 165 -11.31 -4.11 -9.34
CA ARG A 165 -12.45 -4.92 -8.86
C ARG A 165 -13.51 -4.06 -8.18
N SER A 166 -13.09 -3.18 -7.28
CA SER A 166 -14.00 -2.26 -6.58
C SER A 166 -14.72 -1.32 -7.56
N LEU A 167 -14.02 -0.79 -8.56
CA LEU A 167 -14.62 0.03 -9.60
C LEU A 167 -15.70 -0.75 -10.39
N ASN A 168 -15.42 -2.00 -10.75
CA ASN A 168 -16.36 -2.85 -11.48
C ASN A 168 -17.62 -3.17 -10.64
N GLU A 169 -17.46 -3.40 -9.34
CA GLU A 169 -18.59 -3.57 -8.41
C GLU A 169 -19.43 -2.29 -8.30
N GLY A 170 -18.77 -1.13 -8.19
CA GLY A 170 -19.45 0.18 -8.19
C GLY A 170 -20.27 0.42 -9.46
N LEU A 171 -19.72 0.10 -10.63
CA LEU A 171 -20.43 0.21 -11.92
C LEU A 171 -21.64 -0.73 -12.00
N ARG A 172 -21.54 -1.95 -11.46
CA ARG A 172 -22.69 -2.88 -11.38
C ARG A 172 -23.80 -2.32 -10.49
N SER A 173 -23.44 -1.85 -9.29
CA SER A 173 -24.40 -1.26 -8.35
C SER A 173 -25.10 -0.03 -8.94
N LEU A 174 -24.35 0.84 -9.62
CA LEU A 174 -24.93 1.99 -10.33
C LEU A 174 -25.94 1.56 -11.40
N ASN A 175 -25.62 0.53 -12.18
CA ASN A 175 -26.50 0.01 -13.22
C ASN A 175 -27.79 -0.59 -12.62
N GLU A 176 -27.70 -1.29 -11.49
CA GLU A 176 -28.86 -1.79 -10.74
C GLU A 176 -29.73 -0.63 -10.22
N GLY A 177 -29.10 0.40 -9.65
CA GLY A 177 -29.78 1.61 -9.19
C GLY A 177 -30.55 2.32 -10.33
N LEU A 178 -29.94 2.45 -11.50
CA LEU A 178 -30.58 3.04 -12.68
C LEU A 178 -31.78 2.21 -13.17
N ARG A 179 -31.69 0.87 -13.13
CA ARG A 179 -32.83 -0.01 -13.44
C ARG A 179 -33.98 0.18 -12.46
N SER A 180 -33.68 0.19 -11.16
CA SER A 180 -34.68 0.39 -10.12
C SER A 180 -35.37 1.76 -10.24
N LEU A 181 -34.61 2.82 -10.52
CA LEU A 181 -35.16 4.15 -10.77
C LEU A 181 -36.11 4.15 -11.97
N ASN A 182 -35.74 3.50 -13.07
CA ASN A 182 -36.57 3.41 -14.26
C ASN A 182 -37.88 2.65 -13.99
N GLU A 183 -37.83 1.58 -13.21
CA GLU A 183 -39.04 0.85 -12.76
C GLU A 183 -39.92 1.71 -11.86
N GLY A 184 -39.33 2.46 -10.93
CA GLY A 184 -40.03 3.42 -10.08
C GLY A 184 -40.77 4.49 -10.89
N LEU A 185 -40.11 5.06 -11.91
CA LEU A 185 -40.72 6.04 -12.81
C LEU A 185 -41.89 5.45 -13.61
N LYS A 186 -41.78 4.20 -14.08
CA LYS A 186 -42.90 3.51 -14.74
C LYS A 186 -44.09 3.36 -13.81
N ARG A 187 -43.87 2.87 -12.58
CA ARG A 187 -44.93 2.71 -11.57
C ARG A 187 -45.60 4.03 -11.22
N MET A 188 -44.83 5.11 -11.10
CA MET A 188 -45.36 6.45 -10.85
C MET A 188 -46.25 6.91 -12.01
N ASN A 189 -45.81 6.72 -13.25
CA ASN A 189 -46.58 7.09 -14.43
C ASN A 189 -47.89 6.29 -14.53
N ASP A 190 -47.86 5.00 -14.22
CA ASP A 190 -49.07 4.17 -14.18
C ASP A 190 -50.03 4.63 -13.06
N GLY A 191 -49.50 4.97 -11.88
CA GLY A 191 -50.29 5.55 -10.78
C GLY A 191 -50.96 6.88 -11.15
N LEU A 192 -50.25 7.75 -11.87
CA LEU A 192 -50.82 9.01 -12.38
C LEU A 192 -51.94 8.76 -13.39
N ARG A 193 -51.81 7.75 -14.26
CA ARG A 193 -52.89 7.35 -15.19
C ARG A 193 -54.12 6.87 -14.44
N SER A 194 -53.95 5.97 -13.46
CA SER A 194 -55.06 5.46 -12.65
C SER A 194 -55.74 6.57 -11.85
N LEU A 195 -54.98 7.53 -11.30
CA LEU A 195 -55.55 8.69 -10.62
C LEU A 195 -56.42 9.53 -11.57
N ASN A 196 -55.91 9.79 -12.79
CA ASN A 196 -56.65 10.56 -13.79
C ASN A 196 -57.94 9.84 -14.22
N GLU A 197 -57.92 8.52 -14.34
CA GLU A 197 -59.12 7.72 -14.58
C GLU A 197 -60.12 7.82 -13.43
N GLY A 198 -59.66 7.68 -12.18
CA GLY A 198 -60.51 7.85 -10.99
C GLY A 198 -61.16 9.23 -10.90
N LEU A 199 -60.42 10.30 -11.25
CA LEU A 199 -60.96 11.66 -11.30
C LEU A 199 -62.04 11.82 -12.40
N LYS A 200 -61.88 11.18 -13.56
CA LYS A 200 -62.91 11.16 -14.60
C LYS A 200 -64.17 10.46 -14.11
N SER A 201 -64.05 9.27 -13.53
CA SER A 201 -65.19 8.52 -12.99
C SER A 201 -65.89 9.28 -11.86
N LEU A 202 -65.15 9.97 -10.99
CA LEU A 202 -65.73 10.84 -9.96
C LEU A 202 -66.51 12.00 -10.58
N SER A 203 -65.95 12.65 -11.60
CA SER A 203 -66.64 13.73 -12.32
C SER A 203 -67.93 13.24 -12.97
N GLU A 204 -67.95 12.03 -13.53
CA GLU A 204 -69.14 11.41 -14.11
C GLU A 204 -70.18 11.11 -13.03
N GLY A 205 -69.77 10.49 -11.91
CA GLY A 205 -70.66 10.22 -10.78
C GLY A 205 -71.30 11.48 -10.19
N LEU A 206 -70.54 12.58 -10.08
CA LEU A 206 -71.07 13.87 -9.63
C LEU A 206 -72.10 14.46 -10.61
N ARG A 207 -71.90 14.27 -11.93
CA ARG A 207 -72.89 14.68 -12.94
C ARG A 207 -74.18 13.87 -12.80
N SER A 208 -74.09 12.55 -12.68
CA SER A 208 -75.25 11.68 -12.50
C SER A 208 -76.00 11.99 -11.20
N LEU A 209 -75.29 12.28 -10.10
CA LEU A 209 -75.92 12.69 -8.85
C LEU A 209 -76.70 14.01 -9.02
N ASN A 210 -76.12 14.98 -9.71
CA ASN A 210 -76.78 16.26 -9.98
C ASN A 210 -78.05 16.10 -10.85
N GLU A 211 -78.01 15.21 -11.85
CA GLU A 211 -79.18 14.84 -12.66
C GLU A 211 -80.26 14.16 -11.83
N GLY A 212 -79.88 13.24 -10.93
CA GLY A 212 -80.79 12.59 -9.98
C GLY A 212 -81.47 13.60 -9.05
N LEU A 213 -80.73 14.56 -8.50
CA LEU A 213 -81.28 15.63 -7.66
C LEU A 213 -82.26 16.53 -8.42
N ARG A 214 -81.98 16.84 -9.70
CA ARG A 214 -82.92 17.59 -10.55
C ARG A 214 -84.21 16.82 -10.76
N SER A 215 -84.12 15.54 -11.09
CA SER A 215 -85.27 14.65 -11.29
C SER A 215 -86.12 14.53 -10.02
N LEU A 216 -85.49 14.40 -8.85
CA LEU A 216 -86.18 14.37 -7.56
C LEU A 216 -86.93 15.68 -7.29
N ASN A 217 -86.29 16.83 -7.54
CA ASN A 217 -86.91 18.14 -7.36
C ASN A 217 -88.14 18.33 -8.27
N GLU A 218 -88.06 17.86 -9.52
CA GLU A 218 -89.22 17.85 -10.44
C GLU A 218 -90.35 16.93 -9.93
N GLY A 219 -90.01 15.74 -9.43
CA GLY A 219 -90.97 14.84 -8.81
C GLY A 219 -91.70 15.45 -7.61
N LEU A 220 -90.96 16.15 -6.73
CA LEU A 220 -91.54 16.86 -5.59
C LEU A 220 -92.46 18.01 -6.02
N LYS A 221 -92.10 18.77 -7.07
CA LYS A 221 -92.99 19.80 -7.64
C LYS A 221 -94.31 19.22 -8.13
N ARG A 222 -94.25 18.12 -8.91
CA ARG A 222 -95.43 17.42 -9.41
C ARG A 222 -96.31 16.87 -8.29
N MET A 223 -95.70 16.34 -7.23
CA MET A 223 -96.44 15.85 -6.06
C MET A 223 -97.17 17.00 -5.34
N ASN A 224 -96.50 18.14 -5.18
CA ASN A 224 -97.09 19.32 -4.55
C ASN A 224 -98.24 19.90 -5.38
N GLU A 225 -98.10 19.92 -6.71
CA GLU A 225 -99.19 20.26 -7.63
C GLU A 225 -100.38 19.31 -7.47
N GLY A 226 -100.15 18.00 -7.44
CA GLY A 226 -101.21 17.00 -7.23
C GLY A 226 -101.93 17.16 -5.89
N LEU A 227 -101.20 17.45 -4.80
CA LEU A 227 -101.79 17.74 -3.49
C LEU A 227 -102.68 18.99 -3.51
N ARG A 228 -102.26 20.05 -4.22
CA ARG A 228 -103.09 21.26 -4.40
C ARG A 228 -104.39 20.94 -5.13
N SER A 229 -104.30 20.22 -6.26
CA SER A 229 -105.49 19.82 -7.00
C SER A 229 -106.45 18.95 -6.19
N LEU A 230 -105.93 18.08 -5.32
CA LEU A 230 -106.77 17.28 -4.41
C LEU A 230 -107.47 18.15 -3.36
N ASN A 231 -106.76 19.12 -2.77
CA ASN A 231 -107.33 20.04 -1.79
C ASN A 231 -108.44 20.90 -2.40
N GLU A 232 -108.22 21.43 -3.62
CA GLU A 232 -109.23 22.16 -4.38
C GLU A 232 -110.49 21.31 -4.65
N GLY A 233 -110.31 20.01 -4.95
CA GLY A 233 -111.44 19.09 -5.14
C GLY A 233 -112.27 18.88 -3.87
N LEU A 234 -111.62 18.72 -2.71
CA LEU A 234 -112.29 18.55 -1.42
C LEU A 234 -113.04 19.80 -0.95
N GLU A 235 -112.58 21.00 -1.31
CA GLU A 235 -113.26 22.27 -1.01
C GLU A 235 -114.49 22.54 -1.89
N SER A 236 -114.67 21.75 -2.96
CA SER A 236 -115.75 21.92 -3.94
C SER A 236 -116.97 21.00 -3.71
N GLU A 237 -116.95 20.13 -2.70
CA GLU A 237 -118.08 19.33 -2.19
C GLU A 237 -118.78 19.99 -1.00
#